data_AF-A0A8S3S8Y0-F1
#
_entry.id   AF-A0A8S3S8Y0-F1
#
_cell.length_a   1.000
_cell.length_b   1.000
_cell.length_c   1.000
_cell.angle_alpha   90.00
_cell.angle_beta   90.00
_cell.angle_gamma   90.00
#
_symmetry.space_group_name_H-M   'P 1'
#
loop_
_entity.id
_entity.type
_entity.pdbx_description
1 polymer ?
#
loop_
_entity_poly.entity_id
_entity_poly.type
_entity_poly.pdbx_seq_one_letter_code
_entity_poly.pdbx_strand_id
1 'polypeptide(L)'
;MPTISDCHCILEWEMSSKFTVDDNDCNINMFDKSPNFIWSDESPTNFQTALLLPDIQTQIDTFNKSIIKESQSSVDEAAAELSHIFLSAATNSLKRNKLRNKKIKTKKWFDGDLYHLRNKLISYGKIYSKFPYDPLVRGHYYKLNKQYSKLRKFKYKEYKKSLVEQLQNLHDDNPKSYWKLINDLKNNDNKDHSSAVAPSVWVSHFNGLYQLHESFKERVAKLEKKLDNLEKNVCFNNLDKLITEKEISFAISKLRCNKSPGLDNISNNMIKHNGESVTKERISCRSFA
;
A
#
# COMPACT_ATOMS: atom_id res chain seq x y z
N MET A 1 15.02 -20.56 55.83
CA MET A 1 13.67 -20.66 55.22
C MET A 1 13.62 -19.71 54.03
N PRO A 2 13.94 -20.15 52.81
CA PRO A 2 13.80 -19.34 51.60
C PRO A 2 12.39 -19.46 51.05
N THR A 3 11.83 -18.30 50.70
CA THR A 3 10.49 -18.09 50.16
C THR A 3 10.35 -18.68 48.75
N ILE A 4 9.19 -19.29 48.52
CA ILE A 4 8.76 -19.91 47.27
C ILE A 4 8.76 -18.85 46.16
N SER A 5 9.61 -19.09 45.17
CA SER A 5 9.77 -18.31 43.95
C SER A 5 8.49 -18.32 43.13
N ASP A 6 8.00 -17.13 42.80
CA ASP A 6 7.01 -16.85 41.76
C ASP A 6 7.52 -17.32 40.38
N CYS A 7 7.28 -18.59 40.07
CA CYS A 7 7.44 -19.12 38.73
C CYS A 7 6.17 -18.82 37.93
N HIS A 8 6.01 -17.57 37.47
CA HIS A 8 5.01 -17.24 36.45
C HIS A 8 5.39 -17.90 35.12
N CYS A 9 4.93 -19.13 34.92
CA CYS A 9 4.94 -19.77 33.61
C CYS A 9 3.95 -19.03 32.71
N ILE A 10 4.46 -18.32 31.71
CA ILE A 10 3.63 -17.77 30.63
C ILE A 10 3.08 -18.95 29.83
N LEU A 11 1.80 -19.23 30.02
CA LEU A 11 1.07 -20.20 29.20
C LEU A 11 0.63 -19.49 27.92
N GLU A 12 1.36 -19.71 26.82
CA GLU A 12 0.90 -19.36 25.48
C GLU A 12 0.07 -20.50 24.91
N TRP A 13 -1.17 -20.19 24.52
CA TRP A 13 -2.10 -21.12 23.88
C TRP A 13 -2.38 -20.53 22.49
N GLU A 14 -2.15 -21.32 21.44
CA GLU A 14 -2.47 -20.93 20.06
C GLU A 14 -3.62 -21.81 19.57
N MET A 15 -4.78 -21.20 19.32
CA MET A 15 -5.94 -21.88 18.75
C MET A 15 -5.94 -21.68 17.24
N SER A 16 -5.53 -22.70 16.48
CA SER A 16 -5.60 -22.67 15.02
C SER A 16 -6.88 -23.36 14.55
N SER A 17 -7.92 -22.59 14.26
CA SER A 17 -9.10 -23.07 13.54
C SER A 17 -8.87 -22.92 12.04
N LYS A 18 -8.82 -24.03 11.31
CA LYS A 18 -8.92 -24.02 9.85
C LYS A 18 -10.39 -23.92 9.50
N PHE A 19 -10.90 -22.70 9.36
CA PHE A 19 -12.17 -22.51 8.69
C PHE A 19 -11.91 -22.65 7.19
N THR A 20 -12.44 -23.71 6.60
CA THR A 20 -12.82 -23.67 5.18
C THR A 20 -13.99 -22.72 5.12
N VAL A 21 -13.72 -21.46 4.80
CA VAL A 21 -14.77 -20.58 4.31
C VAL A 21 -15.18 -21.23 3.00
N ASP A 22 -16.35 -21.85 2.96
CA ASP A 22 -17.00 -22.20 1.70
C ASP A 22 -16.94 -20.96 0.82
N ASP A 23 -16.44 -21.16 -0.39
CA ASP A 23 -16.15 -20.09 -1.35
C ASP A 23 -17.29 -19.09 -1.37
N ASN A 24 -17.08 -17.94 -0.71
CA ASN A 24 -17.89 -16.77 -0.98
C ASN A 24 -17.54 -16.40 -2.41
N ASP A 25 -18.44 -16.78 -3.31
CA ASP A 25 -18.50 -16.47 -4.74
C ASP A 25 -18.71 -14.96 -4.97
N CYS A 26 -18.08 -14.10 -4.17
CA CYS A 26 -17.85 -12.73 -4.56
C CYS A 26 -16.74 -12.75 -5.62
N ASN A 27 -17.18 -12.98 -6.86
CA ASN A 27 -16.55 -12.50 -8.07
C ASN A 27 -16.36 -10.98 -7.95
N ILE A 28 -15.39 -10.56 -7.14
CA ILE A 28 -14.78 -9.25 -7.27
C ILE A 28 -14.12 -9.33 -8.63
N ASN A 29 -14.78 -8.75 -9.63
CA ASN A 29 -14.30 -8.61 -11.00
C ASN A 29 -12.78 -8.52 -10.97
N MET A 30 -12.15 -9.64 -11.33
CA MET A 30 -10.76 -9.67 -11.74
C MET A 30 -10.78 -8.92 -13.07
N PHE A 31 -10.89 -7.59 -13.01
CA PHE A 31 -10.64 -6.74 -14.16
C PHE A 31 -9.25 -7.15 -14.64
N ASP A 32 -9.21 -7.75 -15.81
CA ASP A 32 -7.98 -8.13 -16.47
C ASP A 32 -7.10 -6.90 -16.45
N LYS A 33 -6.06 -6.93 -15.61
CA LYS A 33 -5.21 -5.76 -15.41
C LYS A 33 -4.67 -5.39 -16.79
N SER A 34 -4.97 -4.18 -17.23
CA SER A 34 -4.50 -3.68 -18.51
C SER A 34 -2.98 -3.88 -18.59
N PRO A 35 -2.47 -4.32 -19.76
CA PRO A 35 -1.06 -4.65 -19.89
C PRO A 35 -0.18 -3.44 -19.52
N ASN A 36 0.74 -3.63 -18.58
CA ASN A 36 1.68 -2.59 -18.20
C ASN A 36 2.70 -2.36 -19.33
N PHE A 37 2.62 -1.21 -20.00
CA PHE A 37 3.58 -0.78 -21.01
C PHE A 37 4.75 -0.04 -20.38
N ILE A 38 5.92 -0.11 -21.01
CA ILE A 38 7.10 0.67 -20.62
C ILE A 38 7.14 1.92 -21.51
N TRP A 39 7.16 3.09 -20.87
CA TRP A 39 7.36 4.36 -21.55
C TRP A 39 8.84 4.74 -21.50
N SER A 40 9.48 4.83 -22.67
CA SER A 40 10.87 5.24 -22.90
C SER A 40 10.93 6.48 -23.79
N ASP A 41 12.11 7.06 -24.00
CA ASP A 41 12.27 8.30 -24.76
C ASP A 41 11.79 8.19 -26.23
N GLU A 42 11.86 7.00 -26.84
CA GLU A 42 11.34 6.70 -28.19
C GLU A 42 9.85 6.31 -28.21
N SER A 43 9.22 6.12 -27.04
CA SER A 43 7.80 5.71 -26.96
C SER A 43 6.82 6.73 -27.54
N PRO A 44 6.99 8.06 -27.36
CA PRO A 44 6.09 9.06 -27.94
C PRO A 44 6.04 8.97 -29.48
N THR A 45 7.20 8.88 -30.13
CA THR A 45 7.30 8.82 -31.60
C THR A 45 6.70 7.51 -32.12
N ASN A 46 6.99 6.38 -31.47
CA ASN A 46 6.47 5.07 -31.87
C ASN A 46 4.96 4.95 -31.65
N PHE A 47 4.44 5.56 -30.58
CA PHE A 47 3.00 5.60 -30.33
C PHE A 47 2.28 6.48 -31.35
N GLN A 48 2.86 7.64 -31.70
CA GLN A 48 2.31 8.52 -32.72
C GLN A 48 2.30 7.86 -34.11
N THR A 49 3.35 7.13 -34.48
CA THR A 49 3.35 6.37 -35.74
C THR A 49 2.33 5.24 -35.73
N ALA A 50 2.11 4.58 -34.59
CA ALA A 50 1.08 3.55 -34.46
C ALA A 50 -0.35 4.12 -34.58
N LEU A 51 -0.61 5.33 -34.07
CA LEU A 51 -1.90 5.99 -34.25
C LEU A 51 -2.22 6.28 -35.74
N LEU A 52 -1.19 6.45 -36.57
CA LEU A 52 -1.31 6.67 -38.01
C LEU A 52 -1.46 5.36 -38.82
N LEU A 53 -1.46 4.19 -38.17
CA LEU A 53 -1.67 2.92 -38.87
C LEU A 53 -3.11 2.84 -39.38
N PRO A 54 -3.34 2.29 -40.60
CA PRO A 54 -4.67 2.23 -41.21
C PRO A 54 -5.73 1.57 -40.30
N ASP A 55 -5.35 0.52 -39.60
CA ASP A 55 -6.25 -0.24 -38.72
C ASP A 55 -6.71 0.55 -37.49
N ILE A 56 -5.88 1.48 -37.00
CA ILE A 56 -6.21 2.34 -35.87
C ILE A 56 -6.96 3.58 -36.37
N GLN A 57 -6.57 4.13 -37.51
CA GLN A 57 -7.26 5.26 -38.11
C GLN A 57 -8.71 4.92 -38.49
N THR A 58 -8.98 3.70 -38.99
CA THR A 58 -10.36 3.23 -39.23
C THR A 58 -11.19 3.14 -37.95
N GLN A 59 -10.58 2.75 -36.81
CA GLN A 59 -11.27 2.75 -35.52
C GLN A 59 -11.54 4.18 -35.04
N ILE A 60 -10.57 5.10 -35.21
CA ILE A 60 -10.74 6.53 -34.90
C ILE A 60 -11.84 7.15 -35.75
N ASP A 61 -11.88 6.85 -37.05
CA ASP A 61 -12.91 7.36 -37.96
C ASP A 61 -14.30 6.79 -37.64
N THR A 62 -14.36 5.55 -37.15
CA THR A 62 -15.60 4.93 -36.67
C THR A 62 -16.07 5.58 -35.37
N PHE A 63 -15.16 5.83 -34.44
CA PHE A 63 -15.43 6.53 -33.18
C PHE A 63 -15.90 7.96 -33.43
N ASN A 64 -15.26 8.70 -34.35
CA ASN A 64 -15.68 10.07 -34.68
C ASN A 64 -17.05 10.16 -35.37
N LYS A 65 -17.52 9.06 -35.99
CA LYS A 65 -18.85 8.96 -36.61
C LYS A 65 -19.92 8.50 -35.62
N SER A 66 -19.55 7.99 -34.44
CA SER A 66 -20.52 7.53 -33.46
C SER A 66 -21.19 8.73 -32.78
N ILE A 67 -22.52 8.70 -32.69
CA ILE A 67 -23.31 9.75 -32.06
C ILE A 67 -23.45 9.38 -30.59
N ILE A 68 -22.76 10.12 -29.71
CA ILE A 68 -22.89 9.96 -28.26
C ILE A 68 -24.24 10.57 -27.85
N LYS A 69 -25.13 9.75 -27.30
CA LYS A 69 -26.40 10.20 -26.74
C LYS A 69 -26.17 10.78 -25.34
N GLU A 70 -27.03 11.70 -24.88
CA GLU A 70 -26.99 12.26 -23.52
C GLU A 70 -27.45 11.25 -22.45
N SER A 71 -26.80 10.08 -22.38
CA SER A 71 -27.03 9.09 -21.34
C SER A 71 -25.70 8.62 -20.76
N GLN A 72 -25.69 8.31 -19.46
CA GLN A 72 -24.48 7.85 -18.77
C GLN A 72 -23.89 6.58 -19.43
N SER A 73 -24.74 5.64 -19.84
CA SER A 73 -24.31 4.42 -20.57
C SER A 73 -23.60 4.75 -21.87
N SER A 74 -24.08 5.74 -22.63
CA SER A 74 -23.47 6.13 -23.89
C SER A 74 -22.09 6.77 -23.68
N VAL A 75 -21.89 7.49 -22.58
CA VAL A 75 -20.59 8.06 -22.21
C VAL A 75 -19.62 6.97 -21.79
N ASP A 76 -20.08 5.98 -21.03
CA ASP A 76 -19.26 4.86 -20.59
C ASP A 76 -18.83 3.95 -21.76
N GLU A 77 -19.74 3.70 -22.71
CA GLU A 77 -19.45 2.98 -23.95
C GLU A 77 -18.42 3.73 -24.82
N ALA A 78 -18.57 5.04 -24.99
CA ALA A 78 -17.60 5.86 -25.72
C ALA A 78 -16.22 5.87 -25.04
N ALA A 79 -16.18 5.94 -23.70
CA ALA A 79 -14.94 5.86 -22.94
C ALA A 79 -14.25 4.49 -23.09
N ALA A 80 -15.02 3.41 -23.17
CA ALA A 80 -14.50 2.07 -23.40
C ALA A 80 -13.93 1.89 -24.82
N GLU A 81 -14.62 2.42 -25.84
CA GLU A 81 -14.13 2.41 -27.23
C GLU A 81 -12.82 3.20 -27.38
N LEU A 82 -12.77 4.41 -26.81
CA LEU A 82 -11.56 5.23 -26.81
C LEU A 82 -10.40 4.53 -26.09
N SER A 83 -10.69 3.90 -24.95
CA SER A 83 -9.70 3.08 -24.22
C SER A 83 -9.19 1.92 -25.08
N HIS A 84 -10.06 1.26 -25.84
CA HIS A 84 -9.69 0.18 -26.75
C HIS A 84 -8.76 0.65 -27.88
N ILE A 85 -9.04 1.82 -28.45
CA ILE A 85 -8.20 2.44 -29.50
C ILE A 85 -6.79 2.70 -28.95
N PHE A 86 -6.69 3.31 -27.77
CA PHE A 86 -5.41 3.59 -27.12
C PHE A 86 -4.65 2.33 -26.72
N LEU A 87 -5.36 1.31 -26.23
CA LEU A 87 -4.75 0.01 -25.93
C LEU A 87 -4.24 -0.66 -27.20
N SER A 88 -4.99 -0.63 -28.30
CA SER A 88 -4.57 -1.19 -29.58
C SER A 88 -3.31 -0.50 -30.11
N ALA A 89 -3.28 0.84 -30.10
CA ALA A 89 -2.10 1.63 -30.44
C ALA A 89 -0.90 1.32 -29.55
N ALA A 90 -1.13 1.21 -28.24
CA ALA A 90 -0.10 0.89 -27.26
C ALA A 90 0.45 -0.54 -27.47
N THR A 91 -0.39 -1.50 -27.81
CA THR A 91 0.06 -2.88 -28.09
C THR A 91 0.93 -2.99 -29.33
N ASN A 92 0.70 -2.14 -30.34
CA ASN A 92 1.46 -2.14 -31.58
C ASN A 92 2.79 -1.37 -31.48
N SER A 93 2.91 -0.41 -30.54
CA SER A 93 4.07 0.48 -30.45
C SER A 93 4.94 0.30 -29.22
N LEU A 94 4.36 -0.09 -28.08
CA LEU A 94 5.03 -0.06 -26.78
C LEU A 94 5.48 -1.46 -26.34
N LYS A 95 6.67 -1.50 -25.72
CA LYS A 95 7.18 -2.73 -25.10
C LYS A 95 6.36 -3.05 -23.86
N ARG A 96 5.78 -4.25 -23.81
CA ARG A 96 5.13 -4.76 -22.59
C ARG A 96 6.18 -5.03 -21.52
N ASN A 97 5.88 -4.63 -20.29
CA ASN A 97 6.70 -4.99 -19.15
C ASN A 97 6.61 -6.50 -18.95
N LYS A 98 7.70 -7.23 -19.25
CA LYS A 98 7.77 -8.66 -18.94
C LYS A 98 7.57 -8.79 -17.43
N LEU A 99 6.54 -9.53 -17.03
CA LEU A 99 6.36 -9.90 -15.63
C LEU A 99 7.66 -10.55 -15.16
N ARG A 100 8.48 -9.81 -14.42
CA ARG A 100 9.66 -10.38 -13.78
C ARG A 100 9.09 -11.40 -12.79
N ASN A 101 9.38 -12.68 -13.03
CA ASN A 101 9.12 -13.73 -12.05
C ASN A 101 9.74 -13.23 -10.74
N LYS A 102 8.87 -12.82 -9.81
CA LYS A 102 9.33 -12.29 -8.53
C LYS A 102 10.15 -13.42 -7.92
N LYS A 103 11.45 -13.17 -7.69
CA LYS A 103 12.28 -14.11 -6.94
C LYS A 103 11.54 -14.36 -5.64
N ILE A 104 11.11 -15.60 -5.42
CA ILE A 104 10.45 -16.00 -4.18
C ILE A 104 11.45 -15.66 -3.09
N LYS A 105 11.13 -14.66 -2.26
CA LYS A 105 12.00 -14.27 -1.16
C LYS A 105 12.07 -15.48 -0.23
N THR A 106 13.25 -16.10 -0.15
CA THR A 106 13.48 -17.14 0.85
C THR A 106 13.35 -16.49 2.23
N LYS A 107 12.83 -17.26 3.19
CA LYS A 107 12.70 -16.77 4.56
C LYS A 107 14.09 -16.41 5.07
N LYS A 108 14.26 -15.25 5.72
CA LYS A 108 15.56 -14.75 6.20
C LYS A 108 16.31 -15.74 7.10
N TRP A 109 15.59 -16.59 7.84
CA TRP A 109 16.16 -17.62 8.72
C TRP A 109 16.48 -18.95 8.03
N PHE A 110 16.14 -19.11 6.74
CA PHE A 110 16.34 -20.36 6.01
C PHE A 110 17.73 -20.34 5.35
N ASP A 111 18.67 -21.03 5.98
CA ASP A 111 20.08 -21.07 5.59
C ASP A 111 20.42 -22.21 4.61
N GLY A 112 21.70 -22.27 4.20
CA GLY A 112 22.22 -23.31 3.34
C GLY A 112 22.08 -24.72 3.93
N ASP A 113 22.28 -24.86 5.24
CA ASP A 113 22.16 -26.15 5.92
C ASP A 113 20.73 -26.71 5.83
N LEU A 114 19.72 -25.87 6.09
CA LEU A 114 18.31 -26.23 5.90
C LEU A 114 17.98 -26.52 4.45
N TYR A 115 18.57 -25.79 3.51
CA TYR A 115 18.41 -26.03 2.09
C TYR A 115 18.94 -27.42 1.70
N HIS A 116 20.18 -27.76 2.09
CA HIS A 116 20.79 -29.05 1.79
C HIS A 116 20.01 -30.20 2.42
N LEU A 117 19.59 -30.05 3.68
CA LEU A 117 18.84 -31.09 4.38
C LEU A 117 17.43 -31.27 3.80
N ARG A 118 16.77 -30.19 3.38
CA ARG A 118 15.49 -30.25 2.65
C ARG A 118 15.64 -30.96 1.31
N ASN A 119 16.70 -30.67 0.55
CA ASN A 119 16.94 -31.32 -0.72
C ASN A 119 17.22 -32.82 -0.55
N LYS A 120 18.02 -33.20 0.45
CA LYS A 120 18.23 -34.61 0.83
C LYS A 120 16.91 -35.30 1.20
N LEU A 121 16.05 -34.62 1.97
CA LEU A 121 14.74 -35.15 2.34
C LEU A 121 13.83 -35.33 1.12
N ILE A 122 13.81 -34.37 0.19
CA ILE A 122 13.02 -34.44 -1.05
C ILE A 122 13.54 -35.57 -1.94
N SER A 123 14.86 -35.67 -2.14
CA SER A 123 15.45 -36.74 -2.96
C SER A 123 15.15 -38.12 -2.38
N TYR A 124 15.25 -38.26 -1.05
CA TYR A 124 14.93 -39.51 -0.38
C TYR A 124 13.42 -39.79 -0.36
N GLY A 125 12.58 -38.75 -0.32
CA GLY A 125 11.13 -38.87 -0.49
C GLY A 125 10.75 -39.48 -1.84
N LYS A 126 11.50 -39.17 -2.92
CA LYS A 126 11.32 -39.83 -4.22
C LYS A 126 11.67 -41.32 -4.17
N ILE A 127 12.69 -41.71 -3.41
CA ILE A 127 13.07 -43.13 -3.21
C ILE A 127 12.00 -43.84 -2.37
N TYR A 128 11.54 -43.23 -1.28
CA TYR A 128 10.46 -43.75 -0.44
C TYR A 128 9.17 -43.96 -1.22
N SER A 129 8.83 -43.05 -2.14
CA SER A 129 7.66 -43.21 -3.02
C SER A 129 7.77 -44.41 -3.95
N LYS A 130 8.98 -44.87 -4.30
CA LYS A 130 9.21 -46.06 -5.13
C LYS A 130 9.23 -47.35 -4.31
N PHE A 131 9.72 -47.28 -3.07
CA PHE A 131 9.87 -48.43 -2.18
C PHE A 131 9.22 -48.18 -0.81
N PRO A 132 7.88 -48.09 -0.74
CA PRO A 132 7.18 -47.69 0.49
C PRO A 132 7.23 -48.73 1.60
N TYR A 133 7.38 -50.02 1.25
CA TYR A 133 7.36 -51.13 2.21
C TYR A 133 8.75 -51.55 2.72
N ASP A 134 9.83 -51.00 2.15
CA ASP A 134 11.19 -51.29 2.61
C ASP A 134 11.44 -50.61 3.98
N PRO A 135 11.68 -51.39 5.06
CA PRO A 135 11.92 -50.84 6.40
C PRO A 135 13.13 -49.91 6.47
N LEU A 136 14.18 -50.14 5.68
CA LEU A 136 15.40 -49.33 5.69
C LEU A 136 15.15 -47.95 5.08
N VAL A 137 14.49 -47.93 3.92
CA VAL A 137 14.12 -46.68 3.22
C VAL A 137 13.16 -45.86 4.09
N ARG A 138 12.15 -46.52 4.65
CA ARG A 138 11.18 -45.89 5.56
C ARG A 138 11.88 -45.32 6.80
N GLY A 139 12.69 -46.11 7.49
CA GLY A 139 13.42 -45.69 8.69
C GLY A 139 14.35 -44.51 8.43
N HIS A 140 15.09 -44.55 7.31
CA HIS A 140 15.99 -43.47 6.93
C HIS A 140 15.25 -42.18 6.59
N TYR A 141 14.14 -42.26 5.85
CA TYR A 141 13.30 -41.10 5.53
C TYR A 141 12.79 -40.39 6.80
N TYR A 142 12.20 -41.13 7.75
CA TYR A 142 11.69 -40.55 8.99
C TYR A 142 12.81 -39.98 9.87
N LYS A 143 14.00 -40.61 9.88
CA LYS A 143 15.19 -40.08 10.56
C LYS A 143 15.60 -38.73 9.97
N LEU A 144 15.69 -38.62 8.64
CA LEU A 144 15.98 -37.36 7.95
C LEU A 144 14.90 -36.30 8.21
N ASN A 145 13.62 -36.68 8.19
CA ASN A 145 12.52 -35.76 8.45
C ASN A 145 12.56 -35.21 9.89
N LYS A 146 12.90 -36.05 10.87
CA LYS A 146 13.09 -35.65 12.27
C LYS A 146 14.26 -34.69 12.43
N GLN A 147 15.39 -34.98 11.77
CA GLN A 147 16.56 -34.08 11.76
C GLN A 147 16.22 -32.73 11.14
N TYR A 148 15.56 -32.72 9.98
CA TYR A 148 15.10 -31.50 9.31
C TYR A 148 14.15 -30.69 10.20
N SER A 149 13.16 -31.33 10.80
CA SER A 149 12.21 -30.68 11.69
C SER A 149 12.88 -30.07 12.92
N LYS A 150 13.87 -30.76 13.51
CA LYS A 150 14.65 -30.26 14.65
C LYS A 150 15.48 -29.05 14.26
N LEU A 151 16.25 -29.15 13.17
CA LEU A 151 17.10 -28.05 12.68
C LEU A 151 16.26 -26.83 12.30
N ARG A 152 15.12 -27.03 11.63
CA ARG A 152 14.20 -25.95 11.24
C ARG A 152 13.70 -25.18 12.46
N LYS A 153 13.25 -25.89 13.50
CA LYS A 153 12.79 -25.26 14.75
C LYS A 153 13.93 -24.53 15.46
N PHE A 154 15.12 -25.12 15.49
CA PHE A 154 16.31 -24.51 16.09
C PHE A 154 16.69 -23.19 15.39
N LYS A 155 16.88 -23.20 14.07
CA LYS A 155 17.25 -22.01 13.29
C LYS A 155 16.20 -20.90 13.35
N TYR A 156 14.92 -21.27 13.38
CA TYR A 156 13.85 -20.28 13.59
C TYR A 156 13.92 -19.63 14.97
N LYS A 157 14.17 -20.41 16.04
CA LYS A 157 14.34 -19.87 17.39
C LYS A 157 15.58 -18.98 17.49
N GLU A 158 16.69 -19.40 16.90
CA GLU A 158 17.94 -18.65 16.85
C GLU A 158 17.75 -17.29 16.16
N TYR A 159 17.08 -17.28 15.01
CA TYR A 159 16.73 -16.05 14.31
C TYR A 159 15.80 -15.13 15.13
N LYS A 160 14.76 -15.68 15.78
CA LYS A 160 13.88 -14.90 16.66
C LYS A 160 14.68 -14.28 17.80
N LYS A 161 15.59 -15.04 18.41
CA LYS A 161 16.49 -14.55 19.46
C LYS A 161 17.38 -13.42 18.95
N SER A 162 18.02 -13.58 17.79
CA SER A 162 18.87 -12.52 17.21
C SER A 162 18.09 -11.25 16.87
N LEU A 163 16.82 -11.36 16.47
CA LEU A 163 15.96 -10.20 16.24
C LEU A 163 15.67 -9.43 17.53
N VAL A 164 15.39 -10.14 18.63
CA VAL A 164 15.15 -9.52 19.93
C VAL A 164 16.41 -8.82 20.43
N GLU A 165 17.58 -9.46 20.31
CA GLU A 165 18.86 -8.86 20.68
C GLU A 165 19.17 -7.62 19.82
N GLN A 166 18.92 -7.68 18.50
CA GLN A 166 19.06 -6.51 17.63
C GLN A 166 18.12 -5.37 18.04
N LEU A 167 16.86 -5.66 18.39
CA LEU A 167 15.92 -4.64 18.83
C LEU A 167 16.33 -3.99 20.15
N GLN A 168 16.86 -4.77 21.10
CA GLN A 168 17.35 -4.27 22.38
C GLN A 168 18.57 -3.36 22.19
N ASN A 169 19.54 -3.77 21.37
CA ASN A 169 20.77 -3.00 21.15
C ASN A 169 20.53 -1.74 20.28
N LEU A 170 19.64 -1.82 19.29
CA LEU A 170 19.38 -0.69 18.37
C LEU A 170 18.50 0.41 18.98
N HIS A 171 17.80 0.12 20.07
CA HIS A 171 16.90 1.08 20.73
C HIS A 171 17.66 2.34 21.17
N ASP A 172 18.85 2.16 21.75
CA ASP A 172 19.64 3.25 22.33
C ASP A 172 20.66 3.83 21.33
N ASP A 173 21.25 3.00 20.47
CA ASP A 173 22.35 3.40 19.59
C ASP A 173 21.91 4.01 18.25
N ASN A 174 20.80 3.56 17.67
CA ASN A 174 20.39 3.99 16.32
C ASN A 174 18.87 3.87 16.06
N PRO A 175 18.10 4.94 16.34
CA PRO A 175 16.64 4.91 16.19
C PRO A 175 16.19 4.70 14.75
N LYS A 176 16.97 5.11 13.74
CA LYS A 176 16.60 4.90 12.32
C LYS A 176 16.63 3.43 11.94
N SER A 177 17.67 2.72 12.37
CA SER A 177 17.84 1.29 12.11
C SER A 177 16.80 0.46 12.87
N TYR A 178 16.46 0.87 14.10
CA TYR A 178 15.37 0.30 14.88
C TYR A 178 14.02 0.37 14.15
N TRP A 179 13.61 1.57 13.70
CA TRP A 179 12.35 1.74 12.96
C TRP A 179 12.34 0.98 11.63
N LYS A 180 13.49 0.88 10.95
CA LYS A 180 13.62 0.06 9.75
C LYS A 180 13.38 -1.43 10.06
N LEU A 181 13.95 -1.94 11.14
CA LEU A 181 13.77 -3.33 11.57
C LEU A 181 12.31 -3.63 11.95
N ILE A 182 11.66 -2.70 12.68
CA ILE A 182 10.23 -2.81 13.00
C ILE A 182 9.36 -2.82 11.75
N ASN A 183 9.62 -1.91 10.80
CA ASN A 183 8.86 -1.86 9.56
C ASN A 183 9.07 -3.12 8.72
N ASP A 184 10.29 -3.67 8.69
CA ASP A 184 10.58 -4.96 8.06
C ASP A 184 9.80 -6.12 8.69
N LEU A 185 9.58 -6.09 10.01
CA LEU A 185 8.78 -7.09 10.73
C LEU A 185 7.29 -6.92 10.41
N LYS A 186 6.75 -5.70 10.49
CA LYS A 186 5.35 -5.39 10.15
C LYS A 186 5.01 -5.76 8.71
N ASN A 187 5.88 -5.42 7.75
CA ASN A 187 5.64 -5.67 6.33
C ASN A 187 5.69 -7.17 5.96
N ASN A 188 6.27 -8.04 6.79
CA ASN A 188 6.22 -9.49 6.56
C ASN A 188 4.86 -10.09 6.95
N ASP A 189 4.10 -9.42 7.81
CA ASP A 189 2.77 -9.81 8.26
C ASP A 189 1.67 -9.09 7.47
N ASN A 190 1.92 -8.71 6.21
CA ASN A 190 0.93 -8.14 5.27
C ASN A 190 -0.23 -9.10 4.91
N LYS A 191 -0.63 -9.98 5.81
CA LYS A 191 -2.05 -10.27 5.97
C LYS A 191 -2.60 -9.10 6.77
N ASP A 192 -3.05 -8.07 6.07
CA ASP A 192 -3.97 -7.08 6.64
C ASP A 192 -5.18 -7.87 7.18
N HIS A 193 -5.09 -8.25 8.46
CA HIS A 193 -6.18 -8.78 9.25
C HIS A 193 -7.08 -7.63 9.75
N SER A 194 -6.86 -6.41 9.27
CA SER A 194 -7.92 -5.43 9.16
C SER A 194 -8.97 -6.03 8.23
N SER A 195 -9.90 -6.80 8.81
CA SER A 195 -11.18 -7.11 8.19
C SER A 195 -11.70 -5.78 7.66
N ALA A 196 -11.65 -5.61 6.33
CA ALA A 196 -12.09 -4.38 5.70
C ALA A 196 -13.57 -4.22 6.06
N VAL A 197 -13.84 -3.35 7.04
CA VAL A 197 -15.19 -3.04 7.46
C VAL A 197 -15.86 -2.43 6.24
N ALA A 198 -16.94 -3.06 5.77
CA ALA A 198 -17.63 -2.61 4.59
C ALA A 198 -18.05 -1.13 4.76
N PRO A 199 -17.99 -0.29 3.71
CA PRO A 199 -18.35 1.12 3.81
C PRO A 199 -19.75 1.36 4.39
N SER A 200 -20.70 0.46 4.13
CA SER A 200 -22.05 0.49 4.70
C SER A 200 -22.06 0.37 6.23
N VAL A 201 -21.18 -0.45 6.80
CA VAL A 201 -21.04 -0.63 8.25
C VAL A 201 -20.44 0.63 8.88
N TRP A 202 -19.48 1.27 8.22
CA TRP A 202 -18.94 2.57 8.64
C TRP A 202 -20.01 3.65 8.65
N VAL A 203 -20.78 3.78 7.56
CA VAL A 203 -21.85 4.78 7.45
C VAL A 203 -22.90 4.55 8.53
N SER A 204 -23.32 3.30 8.76
CA SER A 204 -24.29 2.98 9.82
C SER A 204 -23.77 3.34 11.22
N HIS A 205 -22.53 2.95 11.53
CA HIS A 205 -21.90 3.26 12.81
C HIS A 205 -21.79 4.77 13.04
N PHE A 206 -21.28 5.52 12.06
CA PHE A 206 -21.14 6.96 12.20
C PHE A 206 -22.49 7.69 12.22
N ASN A 207 -23.48 7.26 11.44
CA ASN A 207 -24.83 7.80 11.53
C ASN A 207 -25.42 7.62 12.94
N GLY A 208 -25.16 6.48 13.60
CA GLY A 208 -25.53 6.27 14.99
C GLY A 208 -24.82 7.24 15.95
N LEU A 209 -23.53 7.51 15.74
CA LEU A 209 -22.76 8.47 16.54
C LEU A 209 -23.19 9.93 16.33
N TYR A 210 -23.62 10.28 15.12
CA TYR A 210 -24.06 11.63 14.78
C TYR A 210 -25.52 11.91 15.15
N GLN A 211 -26.27 10.91 15.64
CA GLN A 211 -27.59 11.16 16.19
C GLN A 211 -27.48 12.00 17.45
N LEU A 212 -28.07 13.20 17.39
CA LEU A 212 -28.06 14.12 18.52
C LEU A 212 -28.87 13.52 19.67
N HIS A 213 -28.18 13.12 20.75
CA HIS A 213 -28.86 12.62 21.92
C HIS A 213 -29.77 13.70 22.52
N GLU A 214 -30.97 13.32 22.95
CA GLU A 214 -32.04 14.26 23.37
C GLU A 214 -31.56 15.24 24.45
N SER A 215 -30.70 14.77 25.37
CA SER A 215 -30.09 15.58 26.43
C SER A 215 -29.21 16.74 25.95
N PHE A 216 -28.77 16.73 24.69
CA PHE A 216 -27.92 17.77 24.11
C PHE A 216 -28.68 18.75 23.21
N LYS A 217 -29.95 18.48 22.85
CA LYS A 217 -30.72 19.36 21.96
C LYS A 217 -30.81 20.80 22.48
N GLU A 218 -31.10 20.98 23.76
CA GLU A 218 -31.16 22.32 24.36
C GLU A 218 -29.80 23.03 24.36
N ARG A 219 -28.71 22.28 24.56
CA ARG A 219 -27.36 22.83 24.54
C ARG A 219 -26.97 23.26 23.13
N VAL A 220 -27.32 22.47 22.11
CA VAL A 220 -27.08 22.79 20.70
C VAL A 220 -27.87 24.03 20.30
N ALA A 221 -29.16 24.11 20.62
CA ALA A 221 -29.96 25.30 20.34
C ALA A 221 -29.42 26.57 21.02
N LYS A 222 -28.86 26.45 22.23
CA LYS A 222 -28.17 27.56 22.90
C LYS A 222 -26.85 27.93 22.22
N LEU A 223 -26.11 26.95 21.71
CA LEU A 223 -24.86 27.17 20.99
C LEU A 223 -25.11 27.82 19.62
N GLU A 224 -26.15 27.41 18.89
CA GLU A 224 -26.57 28.02 17.62
C GLU A 224 -26.96 29.49 17.82
N LYS A 225 -27.81 29.80 18.81
CA LYS A 225 -28.13 31.20 19.15
C LYS A 225 -26.90 32.02 19.53
N LYS A 226 -25.92 31.39 20.19
CA LYS A 226 -24.65 32.05 20.53
C LYS A 226 -23.79 32.27 19.29
N LEU A 227 -23.79 31.33 18.36
CA LEU A 227 -23.09 31.42 17.08
C LEU A 227 -23.68 32.55 16.23
N ASP A 228 -25.00 32.61 16.08
CA ASP A 228 -25.71 33.68 15.35
C ASP A 228 -25.38 35.07 15.90
N ASN A 229 -25.23 35.17 17.22
CA ASN A 229 -24.85 36.43 17.88
C ASN A 229 -23.37 36.78 17.69
N LEU A 230 -22.50 35.77 17.56
CA LEU A 230 -21.07 35.96 17.31
C LEU A 230 -20.78 36.28 15.85
N GLU A 231 -21.52 35.70 14.90
CA GLU A 231 -21.40 36.02 13.46
C GLU A 231 -21.76 37.47 13.15
N LYS A 232 -22.65 38.08 13.94
CA LYS A 232 -22.98 39.52 13.84
C LYS A 232 -21.82 40.42 14.29
N ASN A 233 -20.88 39.90 15.08
CA ASN A 233 -19.70 40.65 15.48
C ASN A 233 -18.63 40.48 14.40
N VAL A 234 -18.31 41.58 13.71
CA VAL A 234 -17.23 41.60 12.73
C VAL A 234 -15.90 41.49 13.46
N CYS A 235 -15.44 40.27 13.72
CA CYS A 235 -14.10 39.99 14.24
C CYS A 235 -13.11 39.98 13.08
N PHE A 236 -12.67 41.15 12.62
CA PHE A 236 -11.43 41.23 11.85
C PHE A 236 -10.27 40.91 12.79
N ASN A 237 -9.79 39.67 12.73
CA ASN A 237 -8.64 39.23 13.48
C ASN A 237 -7.36 39.62 12.75
N ASN A 238 -6.23 39.60 13.46
CA ASN A 238 -4.90 39.76 12.83
C ASN A 238 -4.62 38.71 11.72
N LEU A 239 -5.42 37.64 11.66
CA LEU A 239 -5.38 36.60 10.63
C LEU A 239 -6.11 36.98 9.33
N ASP A 240 -6.98 38.00 9.36
CA ASP A 240 -7.70 38.51 8.17
C ASP A 240 -6.89 39.59 7.44
N LYS A 241 -5.67 39.88 7.92
CA LYS A 241 -4.75 40.78 7.24
C LYS A 241 -4.27 40.13 5.94
N LEU A 242 -3.98 40.97 4.95
CA LEU A 242 -3.36 40.51 3.71
C LEU A 242 -2.00 39.85 4.02
N ILE A 243 -1.82 38.63 3.51
CA ILE A 243 -0.56 37.88 3.63
C ILE A 243 0.56 38.71 2.99
N THR A 244 1.59 39.02 3.77
CA THR A 244 2.72 39.83 3.30
C THR A 244 3.80 38.96 2.66
N GLU A 245 4.58 39.54 1.74
CA GLU A 245 5.71 38.84 1.12
C GLU A 245 6.76 38.38 2.15
N LYS A 246 6.94 39.16 3.23
CA LYS A 246 7.83 38.81 4.35
C LYS A 246 7.37 37.56 5.08
N GLU A 247 6.06 37.39 5.26
CA GLU A 247 5.48 36.22 5.90
C GLU A 247 5.67 34.96 5.04
N ILE A 248 5.45 35.07 3.73
CA ILE A 248 5.67 33.97 2.79
C ILE A 248 7.16 33.57 2.81
N SER A 249 8.06 34.54 2.73
CA SER A 249 9.51 34.30 2.76
C SER A 249 9.94 33.65 4.07
N PHE A 250 9.41 34.11 5.20
CA PHE A 250 9.65 33.52 6.52
C PHE A 250 9.15 32.07 6.59
N ALA A 251 7.94 31.79 6.10
CA ALA A 251 7.38 30.44 6.07
C ALA A 251 8.21 29.48 5.20
N ILE A 252 8.63 29.91 4.00
CA ILE A 252 9.49 29.13 3.10
C ILE A 252 10.82 28.81 3.78
N SER A 253 11.42 29.75 4.50
CA SER A 253 12.69 29.52 5.23
C SER A 253 12.58 28.40 6.27
N LYS A 254 11.41 28.27 6.92
CA LYS A 254 11.14 27.29 7.98
C LYS A 254 10.80 25.89 7.47
N LEU A 255 10.56 25.71 6.16
CA LEU A 255 10.29 24.39 5.59
C LEU A 255 11.48 23.45 5.85
N ARG A 256 11.21 22.19 6.20
CA ARG A 256 12.26 21.17 6.38
C ARG A 256 12.52 20.48 5.03
N CYS A 257 13.78 20.44 4.61
CA CYS A 257 14.20 19.70 3.42
C CYS A 257 14.02 18.18 3.61
N ASN A 258 13.95 17.43 2.51
CA ASN A 258 13.86 15.97 2.50
C ASN A 258 12.62 15.38 3.20
N LYS A 259 11.54 16.15 3.25
CA LYS A 259 10.21 15.62 3.54
C LYS A 259 9.58 15.09 2.25
N SER A 260 8.76 14.05 2.38
CA SER A 260 8.00 13.50 1.26
C SER A 260 7.12 14.59 0.66
N PRO A 261 7.01 14.68 -0.68
CA PRO A 261 6.11 15.62 -1.32
C PRO A 261 4.65 15.25 -1.05
N GLY A 262 3.74 16.21 -1.24
CA GLY A 262 2.29 15.99 -1.14
C GLY A 262 1.74 15.20 -2.32
N LEU A 263 0.41 15.14 -2.43
CA LEU A 263 -0.30 14.52 -3.56
C LEU A 263 0.02 15.20 -4.90
N ASP A 264 0.45 16.45 -4.85
CA ASP A 264 0.92 17.25 -5.98
C ASP A 264 2.34 16.91 -6.44
N ASN A 265 3.06 16.05 -5.71
CA ASN A 265 4.46 15.67 -5.93
C ASN A 265 5.45 16.85 -5.90
N ILE A 266 5.10 18.00 -5.31
CA ILE A 266 6.00 19.15 -5.17
C ILE A 266 6.80 19.00 -3.87
N SER A 267 8.13 18.95 -3.98
CA SER A 267 9.00 18.82 -2.81
C SER A 267 9.33 20.17 -2.16
N ASN A 268 9.56 20.18 -0.84
CA ASN A 268 10.01 21.38 -0.12
C ASN A 268 11.32 21.97 -0.69
N ASN A 269 12.16 21.14 -1.31
CA ASN A 269 13.38 21.60 -1.97
C ASN A 269 13.04 22.47 -3.20
N MET A 270 12.04 22.07 -3.99
CA MET A 270 11.57 22.86 -5.14
C MET A 270 11.04 24.23 -4.70
N ILE A 271 10.27 24.27 -3.60
CA ILE A 271 9.69 25.51 -3.07
C ILE A 271 10.79 26.45 -2.53
N LYS A 272 11.80 25.91 -1.84
CA LYS A 272 12.90 26.73 -1.31
C LYS A 272 13.79 27.33 -2.41
N HIS A 273 14.00 26.61 -3.52
CA HIS A 273 14.85 27.09 -4.60
C HIS A 273 14.12 28.03 -5.57
N ASN A 274 12.80 27.88 -5.73
CA ASN A 274 12.01 28.69 -6.67
C ASN A 274 11.12 29.75 -5.98
N GLY A 275 11.15 29.85 -4.64
CA GLY A 275 10.23 30.67 -3.86
C GLY A 275 10.24 32.17 -4.20
N GLU A 276 11.40 32.73 -4.55
CA GLU A 276 11.55 34.15 -4.90
C GLU A 276 10.92 34.53 -6.26
N SER A 277 10.82 33.57 -7.19
CA SER A 277 10.21 33.81 -8.51
C SER A 277 8.69 33.80 -8.43
N VAL A 278 8.12 32.95 -7.59
CA VAL A 278 6.65 32.77 -7.44
C VAL A 278 5.99 33.93 -6.68
N THR A 279 6.71 34.59 -5.76
CA THR A 279 6.18 35.76 -5.04
C THR A 279 6.05 37.00 -5.94
N LYS A 280 6.95 37.17 -6.92
CA LYS A 280 6.95 38.33 -7.83
C LYS A 280 5.80 38.30 -8.85
N GLU A 281 5.47 37.15 -9.42
CA GLU A 281 4.40 37.05 -10.44
C GLU A 281 3.00 37.28 -9.86
N ARG A 282 2.73 36.84 -8.63
CA ARG A 282 1.37 36.91 -8.05
C ARG A 282 0.98 38.29 -7.53
N ILE A 283 1.95 39.16 -7.21
CA ILE A 283 1.70 40.55 -6.81
C ILE A 283 1.42 41.42 -8.05
N SER A 284 2.08 41.14 -9.18
CA SER A 284 1.84 41.85 -10.46
C SER A 284 0.40 41.70 -10.97
N CYS A 285 -0.18 40.50 -10.85
CA CYS A 285 -1.55 40.25 -11.30
C CYS A 285 -2.66 40.84 -10.41
N ARG A 286 -2.34 41.32 -9.20
CA ARG A 286 -3.32 41.96 -8.28
C ARG A 286 -3.32 43.49 -8.35
N SER A 287 -2.36 44.09 -9.06
CA SER A 287 -2.34 45.54 -9.33
C SER A 287 -3.26 45.94 -10.51
N PHE A 288 -4.03 45.00 -11.05
CA PHE A 288 -4.92 45.18 -12.21
C PHE A 288 -6.39 44.80 -11.95
N ALA A 289 -6.82 44.70 -10.68
CA ALA A 289 -8.22 44.49 -10.30
C ALA A 289 -8.68 45.53 -9.29
#